data_AF-A0A973I9W3-F1
#
_entry.id   AF-A0A973I9W3-F1
#
_cell.length_a   1.000
_cell.length_b   1.000
_cell.length_c   1.000
_cell.angle_alpha   90.00
_cell.angle_beta   90.00
_cell.angle_gamma   90.00
#
_symmetry.space_group_name_H-M   'P 1'
#
loop_
_entity.id
_entity.type
_entity.pdbx_description
1 polymer ?
#
loop_
_entity_poly.entity_id
_entity_poly.type
_entity_poly.pdbx_seq_one_letter_code
_entity_poly.pdbx_strand_id
1 'polypeptide(L)' 'TLRIMKHCGGGNFKKQMKKADRSGARIALILGQDEIENQQVSVKYLREDKPQTTLGYEKLSELLNGL' A
#
# COMPACT_ATOMS: atom_id res chain seq x y z
N THR A 1 5.69 10.06 13.61
CA THR A 1 6.37 8.73 13.58
C THR A 1 5.56 7.83 12.67
N LEU A 2 6.10 7.45 11.50
CA LEU A 2 5.42 6.54 10.58
C LEU A 2 5.47 5.10 11.11
N ARG A 3 4.32 4.40 11.10
CA ARG A 3 4.25 2.98 11.44
C ARG A 3 3.98 2.16 10.18
N ILE A 4 4.98 1.41 9.74
CA ILE A 4 4.88 0.53 8.57
C ILE A 4 4.69 -0.90 9.06
N MET A 5 3.58 -1.54 8.65
CA MET A 5 3.36 -2.97 8.86
C MET A 5 3.45 -3.69 7.52
N LYS A 6 4.48 -4.54 7.37
CA LYS A 6 4.65 -5.39 6.20
C LYS A 6 4.06 -6.77 6.48
N HIS A 7 3.19 -7.24 5.60
CA HIS A 7 2.68 -8.61 5.64
C HIS A 7 3.20 -9.40 4.43
N CYS A 8 4.47 -9.80 4.49
CA CYS A 8 5.12 -10.66 3.49
C CYS A 8 4.81 -12.16 3.70
N GLY A 9 3.61 -12.49 4.19
CA GLY A 9 3.20 -13.88 4.44
C GLY A 9 2.52 -14.49 3.22
N GLY A 10 2.92 -15.71 2.84
CA GLY A 10 2.27 -16.47 1.77
C GLY A 10 0.77 -16.63 2.02
N GLY A 11 -0.03 -15.97 1.21
CA GLY A 11 -1.49 -15.95 1.35
C GLY A 11 -2.15 -15.18 0.22
N ASN A 12 -3.38 -15.56 -0.11
CA ASN A 12 -4.13 -14.94 -1.21
C ASN A 12 -4.33 -13.42 -0.97
N PHE A 13 -4.10 -12.59 -1.99
CA PHE A 13 -4.17 -11.12 -1.96
C PHE A 13 -5.39 -10.58 -1.22
N LYS A 14 -6.56 -11.22 -1.43
CA LYS A 14 -7.82 -10.87 -0.77
C LYS A 14 -7.76 -10.96 0.75
N LYS A 15 -7.01 -11.93 1.30
CA LYS A 15 -6.79 -12.08 2.75
C LYS A 15 -5.83 -11.02 3.28
N GLN A 16 -4.77 -10.70 2.54
CA GLN A 16 -3.84 -9.64 2.93
C GLN A 16 -4.54 -8.27 2.95
N MET A 17 -5.37 -7.97 1.95
CA MET A 17 -6.16 -6.74 1.92
C MET A 17 -7.16 -6.64 3.07
N LYS A 18 -7.87 -7.73 3.41
CA LYS A 18 -8.71 -7.78 4.62
C LYS A 18 -7.92 -7.58 5.91
N LYS A 19 -6.67 -8.05 5.97
CA LYS A 19 -5.81 -7.89 7.14
C LYS A 19 -5.28 -6.45 7.25
N ALA A 20 -4.95 -5.82 6.13
CA ALA A 20 -4.58 -4.41 6.05
C ALA A 20 -5.74 -3.50 6.46
N ASP A 21 -6.97 -3.84 6.07
CA ASP A 21 -8.17 -3.13 6.52
C ASP A 21 -8.34 -3.20 8.05
N ARG A 22 -8.22 -4.42 8.61
CA ARG A 22 -8.28 -4.67 10.06
C ARG A 22 -7.14 -4.08 10.87
N SER A 23 -6.00 -3.78 10.26
CA SER A 23 -4.84 -3.25 10.99
C SER A 23 -5.02 -1.80 11.45
N GLY A 24 -6.09 -1.12 11.01
CA GLY A 24 -6.31 0.28 11.32
C GLY A 24 -5.48 1.22 10.46
N ALA A 25 -4.80 0.72 9.42
CA ALA A 25 -4.01 1.57 8.53
C ALA A 25 -4.89 2.57 7.77
N ARG A 26 -4.35 3.76 7.48
CA ARG A 26 -5.01 4.75 6.61
C ARG A 26 -4.93 4.35 5.14
N ILE A 27 -3.78 3.84 4.74
CA ILE A 27 -3.47 3.41 3.37
C ILE A 27 -2.91 2.00 3.36
N ALA A 28 -3.18 1.27 2.28
CA ALA A 28 -2.54 0.02 1.91
C ALA A 28 -1.62 0.26 0.71
N LEU A 29 -0.38 -0.21 0.82
CA LEU A 29 0.57 -0.26 -0.27
C LEU A 29 0.52 -1.66 -0.88
N ILE A 30 0.24 -1.73 -2.18
CA ILE A 30 0.18 -2.96 -2.96
C ILE A 30 1.41 -2.98 -3.86
N LEU A 31 2.24 -4.01 -3.67
CA LEU A 31 3.45 -4.27 -4.42
C LEU A 31 3.29 -5.65 -5.05
N GLY A 32 2.83 -5.69 -6.31
CA GLY A 32 2.87 -6.87 -7.14
C GLY A 32 4.21 -7.00 -7.87
N GLN A 33 4.33 -8.06 -8.66
CA GLN A 33 5.56 -8.34 -9.41
C GLN A 33 5.79 -7.30 -10.51
N ASP A 34 4.73 -6.94 -11.24
CA ASP A 34 4.73 -5.88 -12.25
C ASP A 34 5.05 -4.51 -11.64
N GLU A 35 4.51 -4.19 -10.47
CA GLU A 35 4.81 -2.94 -9.76
C GLU A 35 6.29 -2.85 -9.37
N ILE A 36 6.87 -3.94 -8.88
CA ILE A 36 8.30 -3.99 -8.53
C ILE A 36 9.16 -3.83 -9.78
N GLU A 37 8.81 -4.49 -10.88
CA GLU A 37 9.53 -4.41 -12.15
C GLU A 37 9.50 -2.99 -12.74
N ASN A 38 8.36 -2.31 -12.63
CA ASN A 38 8.16 -0.94 -13.11
C ASN A 38 8.54 0.15 -12.08
N GLN A 39 9.09 -0.21 -10.92
CA GLN A 39 9.41 0.72 -9.82
C GLN A 39 8.21 1.58 -9.39
N GLN A 40 7.03 0.98 -9.41
CA GLN A 40 5.75 1.58 -9.06
C GLN A 40 5.14 0.89 -7.84
N VAL A 41 4.21 1.58 -7.19
CA VAL A 41 3.45 1.06 -6.06
C VAL A 41 2.00 1.49 -6.22
N SER A 42 1.10 0.55 -5.99
CA SER A 42 -0.33 0.81 -6.00
C SER A 42 -0.77 1.21 -4.59
N VAL A 43 -1.17 2.46 -4.40
CA VAL A 43 -1.64 2.99 -3.11
C VAL A 43 -3.16 2.96 -3.08
N LYS A 44 -3.71 2.29 -2.06
CA LYS A 44 -5.14 2.20 -1.82
C LYS A 44 -5.51 2.82 -0.49
N TYR A 45 -6.44 3.78 -0.49
CA TYR A 45 -6.97 4.36 0.73
C TYR A 45 -8.00 3.39 1.33
N LEU A 46 -7.82 3.03 2.60
CA LEU A 46 -8.72 2.14 3.32
C LEU A 46 -9.75 2.91 4.15
N ARG A 47 -9.47 4.20 4.41
CA ARG A 47 -10.26 5.08 5.26
C ARG A 47 -10.90 6.24 4.50
N GLU A 48 -10.51 6.44 3.25
CA GLU A 48 -11.07 7.47 2.38
C GLU A 48 -11.65 6.79 1.15
N ASP A 49 -12.78 7.31 0.65
CA ASP A 49 -13.37 6.88 -0.62
C ASP A 49 -12.58 7.50 -1.78
N LYS A 50 -11.32 7.07 -1.91
CA LYS A 50 -10.42 7.47 -2.98
C LYS A 50 -10.10 6.26 -3.84
N PRO A 51 -10.01 6.45 -5.16
CA PRO A 51 -9.59 5.39 -6.07
C PRO A 51 -8.15 4.98 -5.75
N GLN A 52 -7.85 3.70 -6.02
CA GLN A 52 -6.47 3.21 -6.00
C GLN A 52 -5.66 4.00 -7.03
N THR A 53 -4.51 4.51 -6.60
CA THR A 53 -3.60 5.27 -7.47
C THR A 53 -2.25 4.59 -7.49
N THR A 54 -1.72 4.36 -8.69
CA THR A 54 -0.37 3.83 -8.89
C THR A 54 0.61 4.99 -9.00
N LEU A 55 1.66 4.97 -8.18
CA LEU A 55 2.67 6.01 -8.09
C LEU A 55 4.06 5.39 -8.20
N GLY A 56 5.02 6.10 -8.79
CA GLY A 56 6.41 5.69 -8.77
C GLY A 56 6.99 5.73 -7.34
N TYR A 57 8.05 4.96 -7.09
CA TYR A 57 8.72 4.93 -5.78
C TYR A 57 9.20 6.31 -5.32
N GLU A 58 9.60 7.19 -6.25
CA GLU A 58 9.98 8.56 -5.91
C GLU A 58 8.81 9.32 -5.26
N LYS A 59 7.63 9.27 -5.88
CA LYS A 59 6.41 9.92 -5.35
C LYS A 59 5.88 9.25 -4.08
N LEU A 60 6.12 7.96 -3.90
CA LEU A 60 5.77 7.27 -2.65
C LEU A 60 6.49 7.91 -1.46
N SER A 61 7.76 8.24 -1.62
CA SER A 61 8.55 8.82 -0.53
C SER A 61 8.02 10.20 -0.13
N GLU A 62 7.66 11.05 -1.09
CA GLU A 62 7.00 12.34 -0.85
C GLU A 62 5.65 12.16 -0.16
N LEU A 63 4.83 11.22 -0.63
CA LEU A 63 3.50 10.96 -0.06
C LEU A 63 3.58 10.46 1.39
N LEU A 64 4.56 9.60 1.71
CA LEU A 64 4.80 9.13 3.08
C LEU A 64 5.33 10.23 3.98
N ASN A 65 6.09 11.18 3.46
CA ASN A 65 6.63 12.30 4.24
C ASN A 65 5.54 13.32 4.59
N GLY A 66 4.49 13.42 3.78
CA GLY A 66 3.35 14.32 4.01
C GLY A 66 2.22 13.74 4.88
N LEU A 67 2.33 12.50 5.37
CA LEU A 67 1.31 11.78 6.16
C LEU A 67 1.60 11.80 7.67
#